data_AF-A0A919JUD7-F1
#
_entry.id   AF-A0A919JUD7-F1
#
_cell.length_a   1.000
_cell.length_b   1.000
_cell.length_c   1.000
_cell.angle_alpha   90.00
_cell.angle_beta   90.00
_cell.angle_gamma   90.00
#
_symmetry.space_group_name_H-M   'P 1'
#
loop_
_entity.id
_entity.type
_entity.pdbx_description
1 polymer ?
#
loop_
_entity_poly.entity_id
_entity_poly.type
_entity_poly.pdbx_seq_one_letter_code
_entity_poly.pdbx_strand_id
1 'polypeptide(L)'
;MGWASFSGDEVAALTAGESFFTAPGERDCPACGERRLRAYVTTPPAARRPTLVSYVWCSSCRKFVGTRARHPEGLVFSDPLAALPAGERRLLEGSLVGFLAHLDELWDTGVLPQTFVA
;
A
#
# COMPACT_ATOMS: atom_id res chain seq x y z
N MET A 1 5.08 -16.69 -11.95
CA MET A 1 3.77 -16.21 -11.47
C MET A 1 3.83 -14.70 -11.42
N GLY A 2 2.87 -14.00 -12.04
CA GLY A 2 2.86 -12.55 -12.16
C GLY A 2 1.88 -11.89 -11.18
N TRP A 3 1.99 -10.57 -11.02
CA TRP A 3 1.02 -9.79 -10.27
C TRP A 3 -0.30 -9.67 -11.04
N ALA A 4 -1.41 -9.64 -10.31
CA ALA A 4 -2.75 -9.44 -10.86
C ALA A 4 -3.57 -8.46 -10.00
N SER A 5 -4.60 -7.85 -10.59
CA SER A 5 -5.52 -7.01 -9.83
C SER A 5 -6.52 -7.85 -9.04
N PHE A 6 -6.98 -7.34 -7.89
CA PHE A 6 -8.20 -7.85 -7.25
C PHE A 6 -9.42 -7.63 -8.16
N SER A 7 -10.39 -8.55 -8.10
CA SER A 7 -11.71 -8.39 -8.72
C SER A 7 -12.54 -7.32 -8.00
N GLY A 8 -13.67 -6.89 -8.58
CA GLY A 8 -14.55 -5.92 -7.94
C GLY A 8 -15.07 -6.37 -6.57
N ASP A 9 -15.49 -7.64 -6.47
CA ASP A 9 -15.97 -8.22 -5.22
C ASP A 9 -14.85 -8.37 -4.18
N GLU A 10 -13.65 -8.75 -4.63
CA GLU A 10 -12.47 -8.79 -3.76
C GLU A 10 -12.13 -7.39 -3.23
N VAL A 11 -12.17 -6.36 -4.07
CA VAL A 11 -11.96 -4.96 -3.64
C VAL A 11 -13.02 -4.51 -2.64
N ALA A 12 -14.29 -4.85 -2.86
CA ALA A 12 -15.37 -4.55 -1.91
C ALA A 12 -15.15 -5.26 -0.56
N ALA A 13 -14.62 -6.47 -0.56
CA ALA A 13 -14.26 -7.17 0.68
C ALA A 13 -13.08 -6.50 1.42
N LEU A 14 -12.13 -5.86 0.71
CA LEU A 14 -11.01 -5.15 1.34
C LEU A 14 -11.46 -3.91 2.14
N THR A 15 -12.60 -3.31 1.79
CA THR A 15 -13.15 -2.14 2.50
C THR A 15 -14.06 -2.53 3.67
N ALA A 16 -14.39 -3.81 3.80
CA ALA A 16 -15.15 -4.32 4.93
C ALA A 16 -14.23 -4.48 6.16
N GLY A 17 -14.64 -3.89 7.29
CA GLY A 17 -13.92 -4.01 8.56
C GLY A 17 -13.14 -2.76 8.94
N GLU A 18 -12.18 -2.93 9.85
CA GLU A 18 -11.39 -1.84 10.41
C GLU A 18 -10.47 -1.20 9.37
N SER A 19 -10.25 0.11 9.41
CA SER A 19 -9.34 0.78 8.48
C SER A 19 -7.88 0.36 8.68
N PHE A 20 -7.08 0.29 7.61
CA PHE A 20 -5.62 0.13 7.74
C PHE A 20 -4.97 1.30 8.49
N PHE A 21 -5.62 2.45 8.58
CA PHE A 21 -5.13 3.58 9.39
C PHE A 21 -5.22 3.32 10.89
N THR A 22 -6.15 2.45 11.32
CA THR A 22 -6.33 2.08 12.73
C THR A 22 -5.57 0.80 13.07
N ALA A 23 -5.57 -0.17 12.15
CA ALA A 23 -4.87 -1.45 12.31
C ALA A 23 -4.05 -1.76 11.05
N PRO A 24 -2.78 -1.29 10.98
CA PRO A 24 -1.98 -1.33 9.76
C PRO A 24 -1.28 -2.68 9.49
N GLY A 25 -1.44 -3.68 10.37
CA GLY A 25 -0.82 -5.00 10.25
C GLY A 25 -1.43 -5.93 9.18
N GLU A 26 -0.89 -7.16 9.08
CA GLU A 26 -1.37 -8.15 8.09
C GLU A 26 -2.80 -8.63 8.39
N ARG A 27 -3.54 -8.86 7.30
CA ARG A 27 -4.93 -9.34 7.31
C ARG A 27 -5.15 -10.52 6.37
N ASP A 28 -6.31 -11.14 6.49
CA ASP A 28 -6.72 -12.24 5.62
C ASP A 28 -7.02 -11.71 4.22
N CYS A 29 -6.45 -12.37 3.21
CA CYS A 29 -6.65 -12.00 1.82
C CYS A 29 -7.99 -12.57 1.30
N PRO A 30 -8.89 -11.73 0.73
CA PRO A 30 -10.17 -12.22 0.23
C PRO A 30 -10.05 -13.16 -0.98
N ALA A 31 -8.88 -13.17 -1.65
CA ALA A 31 -8.65 -13.98 -2.83
C ALA A 31 -8.07 -15.38 -2.54
N CYS A 32 -7.26 -15.52 -1.48
CA CYS A 32 -6.56 -16.77 -1.19
C CYS A 32 -6.68 -17.25 0.26
N GLY A 33 -7.31 -16.46 1.15
CA GLY A 33 -7.50 -16.80 2.56
C GLY A 33 -6.26 -16.61 3.45
N GLU A 34 -5.07 -16.43 2.88
CA GLU A 34 -3.84 -16.26 3.64
C GLU A 34 -3.79 -14.92 4.38
N ARG A 35 -3.29 -14.93 5.62
CA ARG A 35 -3.07 -13.71 6.43
C ARG A 35 -1.80 -12.97 6.01
N ARG A 36 -1.77 -12.51 4.76
CA ARG A 36 -0.63 -11.83 4.13
C ARG A 36 -1.04 -10.61 3.30
N LEU A 37 -2.22 -10.06 3.61
CA LEU A 37 -2.70 -8.82 3.02
C LEU A 37 -2.08 -7.63 3.76
N ARG A 38 -1.37 -6.78 3.01
CA ARG A 38 -0.56 -5.67 3.49
C ARG A 38 -1.04 -4.37 2.83
N ALA A 39 -0.77 -3.23 3.48
CA ALA A 39 -1.14 -1.92 2.97
C ALA A 39 0.01 -0.92 3.10
N TYR A 40 0.05 0.02 2.15
CA TYR A 40 1.01 1.12 2.09
C TYR A 40 0.30 2.35 1.54
N VAL A 41 0.56 3.52 2.12
CA VAL A 41 0.05 4.80 1.68
C VAL A 41 1.17 5.82 1.52
N THR A 42 1.00 6.73 0.57
CA THR A 42 1.96 7.81 0.32
C THR A 42 1.28 9.05 -0.22
N THR A 43 1.91 10.19 -0.03
CA THR A 43 1.59 11.47 -0.65
C THR A 43 2.62 11.77 -1.74
N PRO A 44 2.31 11.59 -3.02
CA PRO A 44 3.26 11.91 -4.08
C PRO A 44 3.61 13.41 -4.05
N PRO A 45 4.90 13.78 -3.99
CA PRO A 45 5.30 15.19 -3.89
C PRO A 45 4.92 16.01 -5.13
N ALA A 46 4.73 15.36 -6.29
CA ALA A 46 4.37 16.00 -7.55
C ALA A 46 2.85 16.26 -7.71
N ALA A 47 2.02 15.89 -6.74
CA ALA A 47 0.57 16.08 -6.85
C ALA A 47 0.18 17.56 -6.72
N ARG A 48 -0.52 18.11 -7.72
CA ARG A 48 -1.01 19.51 -7.71
C ARG A 48 -2.00 19.81 -6.58
N ARG A 49 -2.59 18.78 -5.97
CA ARG A 49 -3.51 18.86 -4.82
C ARG A 49 -3.15 17.76 -3.82
N PRO A 50 -3.37 17.96 -2.51
CA PRO A 50 -3.15 16.93 -1.49
C PRO A 50 -3.90 15.63 -1.87
N THR A 51 -3.13 14.62 -2.28
CA THR A 51 -3.63 13.36 -2.81
C THR A 51 -2.98 12.24 -2.03
N LEU A 52 -3.80 11.34 -1.47
CA LEU A 52 -3.33 10.12 -0.85
C LEU A 52 -3.41 8.99 -1.89
N VAL A 53 -2.31 8.30 -2.10
CA VAL A 53 -2.26 7.08 -2.90
C VAL A 53 -2.09 5.92 -1.94
N SER A 54 -2.91 4.89 -2.08
CA SER A 54 -2.82 3.67 -1.28
C SER A 54 -2.70 2.44 -2.16
N TYR A 55 -1.86 1.51 -1.73
CA TYR A 55 -1.66 0.21 -2.32
C TYR A 55 -2.01 -0.84 -1.28
N VAL A 56 -2.88 -1.77 -1.64
CA VAL A 56 -3.18 -2.96 -0.84
C VAL A 56 -2.78 -4.16 -1.66
N TRP A 57 -1.99 -5.07 -1.10
CA TRP A 57 -1.48 -6.24 -1.82
C TRP A 57 -1.39 -7.47 -0.93
N CYS A 58 -1.43 -8.65 -1.55
CA CYS A 58 -1.16 -9.90 -0.87
C CYS A 58 0.17 -10.47 -1.32
N SER A 59 1.10 -10.71 -0.39
CA SER A 59 2.41 -11.28 -0.71
C SER A 59 2.34 -12.75 -1.13
N SER A 60 1.28 -13.48 -0.72
CA SER A 60 1.04 -14.87 -1.11
C SER A 60 0.54 -15.02 -2.55
N CYS A 61 -0.64 -14.49 -2.87
CA CYS A 61 -1.26 -14.68 -4.19
C CYS A 61 -0.90 -13.59 -5.22
N ARG A 62 -0.08 -12.60 -4.82
CA ARG A 62 0.39 -11.49 -5.66
C ARG A 62 -0.76 -10.73 -6.33
N LYS A 63 -1.89 -10.63 -5.63
CA LYS A 63 -2.97 -9.71 -6.01
C LYS A 63 -2.79 -8.35 -5.36
N PHE A 64 -3.19 -7.30 -6.07
CA PHE A 64 -3.10 -5.94 -5.55
C PHE A 64 -4.23 -5.04 -6.05
N VAL A 65 -4.42 -3.91 -5.36
CA VAL A 65 -5.22 -2.78 -5.83
C VAL A 65 -4.53 -1.49 -5.42
N GLY A 66 -4.52 -0.52 -6.32
CA GLY A 66 -4.07 0.84 -6.05
C GLY A 66 -5.24 1.81 -6.14
N THR A 67 -5.39 2.69 -5.17
CA THR A 67 -6.45 3.71 -5.14
C THR A 67 -5.86 5.09 -4.92
N ARG A 68 -6.61 6.11 -5.33
CA ARG A 68 -6.28 7.52 -5.09
C ARG A 68 -7.48 8.19 -4.44
N ALA A 69 -7.23 8.93 -3.38
CA ALA A 69 -8.24 9.69 -2.65
C ALA A 69 -7.72 11.10 -2.35
N ARG A 70 -8.63 11.99 -1.97
CA ARG A 70 -8.25 13.26 -1.35
C ARG A 70 -7.49 12.94 -0.08
N HIS A 71 -6.35 13.60 0.14
CA HIS A 71 -5.65 13.48 1.41
C HIS A 71 -6.52 14.00 2.55
N PRO A 72 -6.87 13.18 3.56
CA PRO A 72 -7.63 13.65 4.71
C PRO A 72 -6.85 14.72 5.47
N GLU A 73 -7.53 15.75 5.95
CA GLU A 73 -6.91 16.73 6.83
C GLU A 73 -6.53 16.06 8.16
N GLY A 74 -5.35 16.39 8.69
CA GLY A 74 -4.85 15.84 9.97
C GLY A 74 -4.26 14.43 9.90
N LEU A 75 -4.36 13.71 8.79
CA LEU A 75 -3.74 12.38 8.66
C LEU A 75 -2.20 12.52 8.62
N VAL A 76 -1.52 11.95 9.62
CA VAL A 76 -0.06 11.88 9.69
C VAL A 76 0.38 10.42 9.73
N PHE A 77 1.36 10.06 8.89
CA PHE A 77 1.89 8.70 8.83
C PHE A 77 3.39 8.69 8.54
N SER A 78 4.07 7.61 8.92
CA SER A 78 5.46 7.39 8.52
C SER A 78 5.51 6.91 7.06
N ASP A 79 6.23 7.64 6.20
CA ASP A 79 6.47 7.21 4.81
C ASP A 79 7.94 6.80 4.67
N PRO A 80 8.27 5.49 4.69
CA PRO A 80 9.66 5.03 4.56
C PRO A 80 10.28 5.37 3.20
N LEU A 81 9.47 5.64 2.17
CA LEU A 81 9.94 6.04 0.85
C LEU A 81 10.08 7.57 0.72
N ALA A 82 9.61 8.36 1.68
CA ALA A 82 9.76 9.82 1.64
C ALA A 82 11.22 10.27 1.78
N ALA A 83 12.07 9.46 2.40
CA ALA A 83 13.51 9.73 2.53
C ALA A 83 14.31 9.38 1.27
N LEU A 84 13.72 8.67 0.30
CA LEU A 84 14.42 8.28 -0.92
C LEU A 84 14.71 9.49 -1.81
N PRO A 85 15.89 9.56 -2.43
CA PRO A 85 16.16 10.53 -3.49
C PRO A 85 15.11 10.42 -4.60
N ALA A 86 14.69 11.57 -5.15
CA ALA A 86 13.63 11.63 -6.15
C ALA A 86 13.90 10.74 -7.39
N GLY A 87 15.17 10.56 -7.76
CA GLY A 87 15.58 9.66 -8.84
C GLY A 87 15.32 8.19 -8.54
N GLU A 88 15.68 7.74 -7.33
CA GLU A 88 15.47 6.36 -6.87
C GLU A 88 13.99 6.05 -6.72
N ARG A 89 13.23 6.97 -6.12
CA ARG A 89 11.77 6.85 -6.03
C ARG A 89 11.12 6.72 -7.40
N ARG A 90 11.55 7.52 -8.38
CA ARG A 90 11.00 7.47 -9.75
C ARG A 90 11.34 6.16 -10.47
N LEU A 91 12.51 5.59 -10.22
CA LEU A 91 12.89 4.27 -10.77
C LEU A 91 12.02 3.17 -10.18
N LEU A 92 11.76 3.19 -8.88
CA LEU A 92 10.84 2.26 -8.21
C LEU A 92 9.41 2.37 -8.76
N GLU A 93 8.89 3.60 -8.86
CA GLU A 93 7.56 3.88 -9.40
C GLU A 93 7.44 3.59 -10.91
N GLY A 94 8.56 3.46 -11.63
CA GLY A 94 8.61 3.14 -13.06
C GLY A 94 8.14 1.73 -13.42
N SER A 95 8.05 0.83 -12.44
CA SER A 95 7.48 -0.51 -12.59
C SER A 95 6.61 -0.84 -11.39
N LEU A 96 5.31 -0.97 -11.62
CA LEU A 96 4.37 -1.35 -10.55
C LEU A 96 4.72 -2.68 -9.89
N VAL A 97 5.20 -3.65 -10.68
CA VAL A 97 5.66 -4.96 -10.18
C VAL A 97 6.89 -4.82 -9.29
N GLY A 98 7.87 -4.01 -9.72
CA GLY A 98 9.08 -3.74 -8.94
C GLY A 98 8.77 -2.97 -7.66
N PHE A 99 7.88 -1.98 -7.75
CA PHE A 99 7.40 -1.21 -6.62
C PHE A 99 6.74 -2.10 -5.56
N LEU A 100 5.79 -2.94 -5.95
CA LEU A 100 5.11 -3.84 -5.02
C LEU A 100 6.06 -4.90 -4.43
N ALA A 101 7.05 -5.38 -5.20
CA ALA A 101 8.08 -6.27 -4.67
C ALA A 101 8.94 -5.57 -3.61
N HIS A 102 9.33 -4.32 -3.85
CA HIS A 102 10.07 -3.52 -2.89
C HIS A 102 9.28 -3.27 -1.60
N LEU A 103 7.99 -2.96 -1.69
CA LEU A 103 7.13 -2.83 -0.51
C LEU A 103 7.06 -4.16 0.29
N ASP A 104 7.08 -5.29 -0.40
CA ASP A 104 7.11 -6.61 0.24
C ASP A 104 8.40 -6.82 1.04
N GLU A 105 9.54 -6.45 0.47
CA GLU A 105 10.85 -6.50 1.15
C GLU A 105 10.89 -5.58 2.37
N LEU A 106 10.32 -4.37 2.29
CA LEU A 106 10.22 -3.45 3.44
C LEU A 106 9.36 -4.03 4.57
N TRP A 107 8.34 -4.81 4.23
CA TRP A 107 7.56 -5.53 5.24
C TRP A 107 8.37 -6.64 5.89
N ASP A 108 9.02 -7.49 5.09
CA ASP A 108 9.77 -8.64 5.58
C ASP A 108 11.00 -8.22 6.41
N THR A 109 11.52 -7.01 6.18
CA THR A 109 12.62 -6.40 6.96
C THR A 109 12.14 -5.58 8.16
N GLY A 110 10.83 -5.47 8.39
CA GLY A 110 10.24 -4.79 9.55
C GLY A 110 10.20 -3.25 9.45
N VAL A 111 10.39 -2.69 8.26
CA VAL A 111 10.21 -1.24 8.00
C VAL A 111 8.73 -0.89 7.83
N LEU A 112 7.94 -1.82 7.28
CA LEU A 112 6.48 -1.78 7.27
C LEU A 112 5.94 -2.75 8.33
N PRO A 113 4.70 -2.56 8.84
CA PRO A 113 3.69 -1.56 8.44
C PRO A 113 4.04 -0.12 8.82
N GLN A 114 3.40 0.84 8.14
CA GLN A 114 3.48 2.26 8.51
C GLN A 114 2.78 2.50 9.85
N THR A 115 3.27 3.51 10.57
CA THR A 115 2.62 4.02 11.77
C THR A 115 1.77 5.23 11.42
N PHE A 116 0.57 5.28 11.98
CA PHE A 116 -0.38 6.39 11.80
C PHE A 116 -0.54 7.11 13.14
N VAL A 117 -0.57 8.44 13.09
CA VAL A 117 -0.86 9.30 14.24
C VAL A 117 -2.19 9.99 13.97
N ALA A 118 -3.11 9.87 14.92
CA ALA A 118 -4.39 10.55 14.93
C ALA A 118 -4.32 11.86 15.73
#